data_AF-A0A504YYN0-F1
#
_entry.id   AF-A0A504YYN0-F1
#
_cell.length_a   1.000
_cell.length_b   1.000
_cell.length_c   1.000
_cell.angle_alpha   90.00
_cell.angle_beta   90.00
_cell.angle_gamma   90.00
#
_symmetry.space_group_name_H-M   'P 1'
#
loop_
_entity.id
_entity.type
_entity.pdbx_description
1 polymer ?
#
loop_
_entity_poly.entity_id
_entity_poly.type
_entity_poly.pdbx_seq_one_letter_code
_entity_poly.pdbx_strand_id
1 'polypeptide(L)'
;MTAQSRFALMPSDELVHTVHSPLILNLHLPVTPRDTSGGNGLELTTHFIASLILCWITVVDVHGSSPLSEYQTAAASCSRSESRTARAILHETVYPLFEFARLDFPISCPWNPVHDVFRIQEAVKVQNSARDWECQACGKRFVSEYTIDLHMTNRHTNLISRSPNVTCLANYCLLLRCEILSPDLAFGDQIYWDSALCEADKFRELRVQCLSVIDQCAPRSDPKYQRLREWLKTAVCDHLSCEQYWEVPDHRLETSVWYHLGIAFLILCGLLIYYGAIFVRFENYMQLVLSGDWKEAHLRRSAPPPDLLAYWKGIFSQPRHLDPRPVQRPSAVHWSVLNPILVREVSEALRQMIPTAPGLDRLTVRDLLQMDRGCIAQLLNALLVLGNPTQHLSMARITLVPKCSNATGPGNYHPIAVTSIVLRLLHKILARRWRNLLTFSPWQMAFLQRDGCSEVSSVLQFSGRFIKTAYLWPRSS
;
A
#
# COMPACT_ATOMS: atom_id res chain seq x y z
N MET A 1 1.67 46.16 28.89
CA MET A 1 2.55 46.55 30.02
C MET A 1 3.95 46.06 29.73
N THR A 2 4.97 46.76 30.21
CA THR A 2 6.40 46.48 29.95
C THR A 2 6.95 45.43 30.92
N ALA A 3 7.33 44.26 30.41
CA ALA A 3 8.04 43.25 31.20
C ALA A 3 9.56 43.52 31.17
N GLN A 4 10.11 44.06 32.26
CA GLN A 4 11.56 44.15 32.46
C GLN A 4 12.10 42.82 33.00
N SER A 5 13.05 42.21 32.29
CA SER A 5 13.77 41.03 32.77
C SER A 5 14.74 41.42 33.89
N ARG A 6 14.60 40.79 35.06
CA ARG A 6 15.56 40.92 36.17
C ARG A 6 16.57 39.77 36.12
N PHE A 7 17.85 40.12 36.13
CA PHE A 7 18.94 39.18 36.42
C PHE A 7 19.06 39.01 37.94
N ALA A 8 19.38 37.80 38.39
CA ALA A 8 19.82 37.52 39.75
C ALA A 8 21.16 36.79 39.68
N LEU A 9 22.11 37.18 40.53
CA LEU A 9 23.44 36.57 40.61
C LEU A 9 23.55 35.75 41.89
N MET A 10 24.09 34.53 41.77
CA MET A 10 24.68 33.77 42.87
C MET A 10 26.07 33.28 42.44
N PRO A 11 27.02 33.11 43.38
CA PRO A 11 28.42 32.85 43.05
C PRO A 11 28.70 31.37 42.77
N SER A 12 28.52 30.94 41.52
CA SER A 12 29.25 29.83 40.88
C SER A 12 28.99 29.85 39.36
N ASP A 13 29.87 29.20 38.58
CA ASP A 13 29.99 29.40 37.11
C ASP A 13 28.89 28.75 36.24
N GLU A 14 27.61 28.95 36.60
CA GLU A 14 26.46 28.48 35.80
C GLU A 14 25.62 29.63 35.24
N LEU A 15 25.47 29.69 33.91
CA LEU A 15 24.55 30.62 33.26
C LEU A 15 23.10 30.15 33.41
N VAL A 16 22.38 30.78 34.34
CA VAL A 16 20.93 30.66 34.51
C VAL A 16 20.24 31.83 33.83
N HIS A 17 19.35 31.55 32.88
CA HIS A 17 18.52 32.57 32.22
C HIS A 17 17.03 32.27 32.39
N THR A 18 16.28 33.20 32.98
CA THR A 18 14.81 33.19 33.03
C THR A 18 14.23 33.54 31.67
N VAL A 19 13.79 32.51 30.93
CA VAL A 19 13.08 32.73 29.66
C VAL A 19 11.62 33.06 29.98
N HIS A 20 11.32 34.35 30.13
CA HIS A 20 9.92 34.82 30.17
C HIS A 20 9.29 34.66 28.78
N SER A 21 8.74 33.47 28.52
CA SER A 21 7.85 33.18 27.40
C SER A 21 6.40 33.38 27.84
N PRO A 22 5.81 34.59 27.66
CA PRO A 22 4.37 34.71 27.71
C PRO A 22 3.74 33.85 26.62
N LEU A 23 2.67 33.10 26.93
CA LEU A 23 1.83 32.49 25.90
C LEU A 23 1.04 33.60 25.18
N ILE A 24 1.69 34.22 24.19
CA ILE A 24 1.07 35.23 23.31
C ILE A 24 0.12 34.49 22.36
N LEU A 25 -1.10 34.23 22.83
CA LEU A 25 -2.24 34.04 21.93
C LEU A 25 -2.53 35.39 21.26
N ASN A 26 -2.14 35.51 19.99
CA ASN A 26 -2.74 36.46 19.06
C ASN A 26 -3.02 35.72 17.74
N LEU A 27 -4.21 35.93 17.20
CA LEU A 27 -4.71 35.20 16.03
C LEU A 27 -4.01 35.60 14.73
N HIS A 28 -4.08 34.67 13.75
CA HIS A 28 -3.75 34.71 12.31
C HIS A 28 -2.40 34.02 11.94
N LEU A 29 -2.31 32.85 11.28
CA LEU A 29 -3.38 31.91 10.83
C LEU A 29 -3.06 30.78 9.76
N PRO A 30 -1.96 30.71 8.95
CA PRO A 30 -1.81 29.81 7.75
C PRO A 30 -1.95 28.28 8.00
N VAL A 31 -2.39 27.35 7.11
CA VAL A 31 -2.52 27.11 5.62
C VAL A 31 -1.23 27.11 4.75
N THR A 32 -0.83 26.16 3.85
CA THR A 32 -1.08 24.74 3.39
C THR A 32 -0.02 24.34 2.33
N PRO A 33 0.15 23.07 1.86
CA PRO A 33 0.03 21.71 2.45
C PRO A 33 1.40 20.93 2.42
N ARG A 34 1.78 20.11 3.42
CA ARG A 34 1.55 18.64 3.61
C ARG A 34 2.60 17.71 2.91
N ASP A 35 2.75 16.49 3.46
CA ASP A 35 3.40 15.26 2.91
C ASP A 35 4.96 15.23 2.78
N THR A 36 5.67 14.43 3.61
CA THR A 36 6.26 13.06 3.39
C THR A 36 7.44 13.01 2.42
N SER A 37 8.53 12.25 2.61
CA SER A 37 9.05 11.38 3.70
C SER A 37 10.48 10.94 3.28
N GLY A 38 11.52 10.94 4.11
CA GLY A 38 11.69 10.07 5.29
C GLY A 38 12.95 9.19 5.14
N GLY A 39 13.38 8.51 6.22
CA GLY A 39 14.52 7.57 6.20
C GLY A 39 15.59 7.84 7.27
N ASN A 40 16.54 6.93 7.52
CA ASN A 40 16.63 5.53 7.09
C ASN A 40 17.57 4.75 8.04
N GLY A 41 17.45 3.42 8.11
CA GLY A 41 18.42 2.60 8.87
C GLY A 41 18.09 1.11 9.02
N LEU A 42 16.84 0.75 9.27
CA LEU A 42 16.39 -0.65 9.44
C LEU A 42 15.23 -1.03 8.51
N GLU A 43 15.04 -0.26 7.44
CA GLU A 43 13.90 -0.41 6.51
C GLU A 43 14.30 -0.90 5.10
N LEU A 44 15.59 -0.90 4.75
CA LEU A 44 16.02 -1.14 3.37
C LEU A 44 15.96 -2.62 2.96
N THR A 45 16.07 -3.54 3.92
CA THR A 45 15.83 -4.99 3.71
C THR A 45 14.36 -5.34 3.86
N THR A 46 13.64 -4.69 4.79
CA THR A 46 12.22 -4.96 5.02
C THR A 46 11.33 -4.40 3.92
N HIS A 47 11.63 -3.27 3.27
CA HIS A 47 10.82 -2.80 2.11
C HIS A 47 10.97 -3.68 0.87
N PHE A 48 12.12 -4.33 0.65
CA PHE A 48 12.27 -5.26 -0.48
C PHE A 48 11.48 -6.55 -0.23
N ILE A 49 11.59 -7.11 0.98
CA ILE A 49 10.81 -8.29 1.41
C ILE A 49 9.31 -7.95 1.50
N ALA A 50 8.95 -6.79 2.05
CA ALA A 50 7.56 -6.33 2.14
C ALA A 50 6.97 -5.98 0.77
N SER A 51 7.76 -5.53 -0.22
CA SER A 51 7.25 -5.35 -1.58
C SER A 51 6.96 -6.69 -2.27
N LEU A 52 7.79 -7.71 -2.03
CA LEU A 52 7.53 -9.08 -2.49
C LEU A 52 6.31 -9.69 -1.78
N ILE A 53 6.18 -9.50 -0.46
CA ILE A 53 5.04 -9.98 0.33
C ILE A 53 3.75 -9.21 -0.01
N LEU A 54 3.80 -7.89 -0.19
CA LEU A 54 2.64 -7.10 -0.64
C LEU A 54 2.24 -7.46 -2.06
N CYS A 55 3.18 -7.73 -2.96
CA CYS A 55 2.88 -8.28 -4.29
C CYS A 55 2.12 -9.61 -4.17
N TRP A 56 2.59 -10.52 -3.32
CA TRP A 56 1.91 -11.78 -2.99
C TRP A 56 0.50 -11.56 -2.40
N ILE A 57 0.35 -10.66 -1.42
CA ILE A 57 -0.94 -10.35 -0.80
C ILE A 57 -1.90 -9.69 -1.81
N THR A 58 -1.43 -8.84 -2.71
CA THR A 58 -2.26 -8.27 -3.80
C THR A 58 -2.66 -9.29 -4.88
N VAL A 59 -2.13 -10.52 -4.82
CA VAL A 59 -2.54 -11.66 -5.65
C VAL A 59 -3.49 -12.61 -4.90
N VAL A 60 -3.60 -12.50 -3.57
CA VAL A 60 -4.36 -13.44 -2.72
C VAL A 60 -5.62 -12.80 -2.08
N ASP A 61 -5.56 -11.57 -1.59
CA ASP A 61 -6.66 -10.96 -0.81
C ASP A 61 -7.60 -10.07 -1.67
N VAL A 62 -8.54 -10.71 -2.38
CA VAL A 62 -9.74 -10.04 -2.94
C VAL A 62 -11.01 -10.62 -2.32
N HIS A 63 -11.49 -9.90 -1.31
CA HIS A 63 -12.77 -10.09 -0.59
C HIS A 63 -12.80 -11.33 0.32
N GLY A 64 -13.18 -11.22 1.59
CA GLY A 64 -14.07 -10.23 2.19
C GLY A 64 -15.40 -10.90 2.51
N SER A 65 -15.47 -11.46 3.72
CA SER A 65 -16.48 -12.45 4.10
C SER A 65 -17.93 -11.94 4.01
N SER A 66 -18.80 -12.76 3.43
CA SER A 66 -20.24 -12.77 3.69
C SER A 66 -20.77 -14.20 3.50
N PRO A 67 -21.72 -14.67 4.31
CA PRO A 67 -22.06 -16.09 4.36
C PRO A 67 -22.85 -16.54 3.13
N LEU A 68 -22.50 -17.70 2.58
CA LEU A 68 -23.32 -18.42 1.62
C LEU A 68 -24.56 -18.98 2.34
N SER A 69 -25.73 -18.40 2.07
CA SER A 69 -27.02 -19.00 2.46
C SER A 69 -27.50 -19.94 1.36
N GLU A 70 -27.97 -21.11 1.78
CA GLU A 70 -28.96 -21.95 1.09
C GLU A 70 -28.74 -22.26 -0.41
N TYR A 71 -28.21 -23.46 -0.63
CA TYR A 71 -28.89 -24.52 -1.39
C TYR A 71 -30.27 -24.12 -1.96
N GLN A 72 -30.31 -23.53 -3.17
CA GLN A 72 -31.56 -23.28 -3.90
C GLN A 72 -31.62 -24.14 -5.17
N THR A 73 -32.19 -25.33 -4.96
CA THR A 73 -33.14 -26.02 -5.84
C THR A 73 -33.06 -25.75 -7.35
N ALA A 74 -32.76 -26.82 -8.11
CA ALA A 74 -32.97 -26.85 -9.54
C ALA A 74 -34.40 -26.45 -9.97
N ALA A 75 -34.53 -26.00 -11.22
CA ALA A 75 -35.74 -25.57 -11.94
C ALA A 75 -36.19 -24.09 -11.78
N ALA A 76 -35.47 -23.17 -12.43
CA ALA A 76 -36.03 -21.88 -12.86
C ALA A 76 -35.41 -21.33 -14.16
N SER A 77 -34.08 -21.31 -14.28
CA SER A 77 -33.38 -20.72 -15.43
C SER A 77 -32.08 -21.44 -15.80
N CYS A 78 -31.91 -21.76 -17.09
CA CYS A 78 -30.66 -22.29 -17.63
C CYS A 78 -29.54 -21.24 -17.51
N SER A 79 -28.43 -21.57 -16.85
CA SER A 79 -27.30 -20.64 -16.70
C SER A 79 -26.56 -20.44 -18.02
N ARG A 80 -26.35 -19.17 -18.41
CA ARG A 80 -25.71 -18.80 -19.68
C ARG A 80 -24.20 -19.01 -19.64
N SER A 81 -23.55 -18.61 -18.55
CA SER A 81 -22.10 -18.72 -18.35
C SER A 81 -21.67 -20.19 -18.31
N GLU A 82 -22.30 -21.01 -17.47
CA GLU A 82 -22.04 -22.46 -17.43
C GLU A 82 -22.32 -23.11 -18.79
N SER A 83 -23.41 -22.73 -19.47
CA SER A 83 -23.68 -23.23 -20.84
C SER A 83 -22.64 -22.78 -21.87
N ARG A 84 -21.91 -21.68 -21.64
CA ARG A 84 -20.78 -21.22 -22.45
C ARG A 84 -19.54 -22.06 -22.18
N THR A 85 -19.21 -22.30 -20.92
CA THR A 85 -18.12 -23.19 -20.49
C THR A 85 -18.35 -24.62 -21.01
N ALA A 86 -19.54 -25.18 -20.82
CA ALA A 86 -19.92 -26.50 -21.35
C ALA A 86 -19.81 -26.57 -22.88
N ARG A 87 -20.25 -25.54 -23.61
CA ARG A 87 -20.12 -25.48 -25.08
C ARG A 87 -18.67 -25.43 -25.54
N ALA A 88 -17.82 -24.66 -24.86
CA ALA A 88 -16.38 -24.58 -25.18
C ALA A 88 -15.72 -25.96 -24.98
N ILE A 89 -15.97 -26.62 -23.84
CA ILE A 89 -15.44 -27.96 -23.55
C ILE A 89 -15.95 -28.99 -24.57
N LEU A 90 -17.24 -28.96 -24.94
CA LEU A 90 -17.77 -29.84 -26.00
C LEU A 90 -17.10 -29.58 -27.37
N HIS A 91 -16.78 -28.32 -27.70
CA HIS A 91 -16.11 -27.95 -28.94
C HIS A 91 -14.63 -28.36 -28.97
N GLU A 92 -13.95 -28.39 -27.81
CA GLU A 92 -12.57 -28.87 -27.70
C GLU A 92 -12.47 -30.40 -27.62
N THR A 93 -13.41 -31.07 -26.95
CA THR A 93 -13.28 -32.51 -26.59
C THR A 93 -14.19 -33.47 -27.36
N VAL A 94 -15.44 -33.08 -27.69
CA VAL A 94 -16.47 -33.99 -28.25
C VAL A 94 -16.66 -33.77 -29.74
N TYR A 95 -16.76 -32.51 -30.20
CA TYR A 95 -17.05 -32.19 -31.59
C TYR A 95 -15.95 -32.70 -32.57
N PRO A 96 -14.65 -32.59 -32.26
CA PRO A 96 -13.59 -33.13 -33.13
C PRO A 96 -13.64 -34.65 -33.28
N LEU A 97 -14.18 -35.38 -32.30
CA LEU A 97 -14.31 -36.84 -32.38
C LEU A 97 -15.40 -37.27 -33.37
N PHE A 98 -16.51 -36.53 -33.44
CA PHE A 98 -17.55 -36.74 -34.45
C PHE A 98 -17.05 -36.39 -35.86
N GLU A 99 -16.30 -35.28 -36.01
CA GLU A 99 -15.68 -34.88 -37.27
C GLU A 99 -14.65 -35.91 -37.76
N PHE A 100 -13.74 -36.35 -36.88
CA PHE A 100 -12.75 -37.38 -37.18
C PHE A 100 -13.38 -38.73 -37.55
N ALA A 101 -14.47 -39.13 -36.85
CA ALA A 101 -15.26 -40.31 -37.20
C ALA A 101 -16.09 -40.15 -38.48
N ARG A 102 -16.27 -38.92 -38.98
CA ARG A 102 -17.17 -38.52 -40.07
C ARG A 102 -18.61 -38.96 -39.80
N LEU A 103 -19.09 -38.67 -38.59
CA LEU A 103 -20.43 -38.96 -38.09
C LEU A 103 -21.16 -37.68 -37.72
N ASP A 104 -22.42 -37.55 -38.15
CA ASP A 104 -23.33 -36.52 -37.67
C ASP A 104 -23.84 -36.86 -36.26
N PHE A 105 -24.20 -35.83 -35.49
CA PHE A 105 -24.84 -36.00 -34.20
C PHE A 105 -26.27 -36.54 -34.38
N PRO A 106 -26.65 -37.68 -33.76
CA PRO A 106 -28.02 -38.16 -33.85
C PRO A 106 -28.98 -37.20 -33.14
N ILE A 107 -30.26 -37.21 -33.56
CA ILE A 107 -31.30 -36.31 -33.04
C ILE A 107 -31.57 -36.54 -31.55
N SER A 108 -31.24 -37.73 -31.04
CA SER A 108 -31.30 -38.12 -29.62
C SER A 108 -30.17 -37.57 -28.75
N CYS A 109 -29.06 -37.08 -29.33
CA CYS A 109 -27.90 -36.65 -28.55
C CYS A 109 -28.14 -35.29 -27.88
N PRO A 110 -28.11 -35.17 -26.53
CA PRO A 110 -28.26 -33.87 -25.87
C PRO A 110 -27.10 -32.91 -26.15
N TRP A 111 -25.91 -33.41 -26.49
CA TRP A 111 -24.76 -32.60 -26.88
C TRP A 111 -24.76 -32.19 -28.37
N ASN A 112 -25.80 -32.53 -29.13
CA ASN A 112 -25.96 -32.09 -30.51
C ASN A 112 -25.96 -30.55 -30.56
N PRO A 113 -25.07 -29.89 -31.34
CA PRO A 113 -24.99 -28.43 -31.38
C PRO A 113 -26.33 -27.75 -31.64
N VAL A 114 -27.21 -28.35 -32.46
CA VAL A 114 -28.51 -27.77 -32.85
C VAL A 114 -29.46 -27.57 -31.66
N HIS A 115 -29.33 -28.40 -30.62
CA HIS A 115 -30.24 -28.43 -29.47
C HIS A 115 -29.94 -27.39 -28.40
N ASP A 116 -28.76 -26.75 -28.42
CA ASP A 116 -28.36 -25.75 -27.42
C ASP A 116 -29.34 -24.56 -27.35
N VAL A 117 -29.89 -24.33 -26.16
CA VAL A 117 -30.80 -23.22 -25.80
C VAL A 117 -30.29 -21.86 -26.31
N PHE A 118 -28.99 -21.60 -26.15
CA PHE A 118 -28.40 -20.27 -26.36
C PHE A 118 -27.63 -20.15 -27.68
N ARG A 119 -27.56 -21.20 -28.51
CA ARG A 119 -26.76 -21.25 -29.75
C ARG A 119 -26.85 -19.99 -30.60
N ILE A 120 -28.09 -19.56 -30.91
CA ILE A 120 -28.33 -18.42 -31.79
C ILE A 120 -27.96 -17.10 -31.09
N GLN A 121 -28.18 -16.98 -29.78
CA GLN A 121 -27.83 -15.78 -29.02
C GLN A 121 -26.32 -15.58 -28.87
N GLU A 122 -25.55 -16.66 -28.64
CA GLU A 122 -24.10 -16.57 -28.58
C GLU A 122 -23.49 -16.37 -29.98
N ALA A 123 -24.08 -16.97 -31.04
CA ALA A 123 -23.63 -16.77 -32.42
C ALA A 123 -23.84 -15.35 -32.98
N VAL A 124 -24.68 -14.52 -32.35
CA VAL A 124 -24.84 -13.08 -32.71
C VAL A 124 -24.06 -12.13 -31.79
N LYS A 125 -23.22 -12.65 -30.89
CA LYS A 125 -22.22 -11.87 -30.14
C LYS A 125 -20.91 -11.86 -30.92
N VAL A 126 -20.34 -10.68 -31.11
CA VAL A 126 -18.98 -10.52 -31.61
C VAL A 126 -18.15 -9.76 -30.59
N GLN A 127 -16.94 -10.24 -30.31
CA GLN A 127 -15.96 -9.52 -29.51
C GLN A 127 -14.97 -8.82 -30.44
N ASN A 128 -15.14 -7.51 -30.62
CA ASN A 128 -14.24 -6.67 -31.43
C ASN A 128 -12.95 -6.35 -30.65
N SER A 129 -13.01 -6.28 -29.32
CA SER A 129 -11.83 -6.19 -28.44
C SER A 129 -12.16 -6.64 -27.01
N ALA A 130 -11.15 -6.70 -26.14
CA ALA A 130 -11.30 -7.02 -24.72
C ALA A 130 -12.36 -6.17 -23.96
N ARG A 131 -12.71 -4.98 -24.46
CA ARG A 131 -13.74 -4.09 -23.88
C ARG A 131 -14.78 -3.60 -24.90
N ASP A 132 -14.98 -4.33 -25.99
CA ASP A 132 -15.92 -3.97 -27.05
C ASP A 132 -16.63 -5.21 -27.59
N TRP A 133 -17.89 -5.36 -27.20
CA TRP A 133 -18.77 -6.46 -27.52
C TRP A 133 -19.96 -5.96 -28.32
N GLU A 134 -20.27 -6.59 -29.45
CA GLU A 134 -21.33 -6.17 -30.38
C GLU A 134 -22.43 -7.23 -30.51
N CYS A 135 -23.68 -6.78 -30.45
CA CYS A 135 -24.86 -7.60 -30.73
C CYS A 135 -25.26 -7.43 -32.20
N GLN A 136 -24.89 -8.37 -33.07
CA GLN A 136 -25.21 -8.32 -34.51
C GLN A 136 -26.72 -8.34 -34.79
N ALA A 137 -27.54 -8.82 -33.85
CA ALA A 137 -29.00 -8.80 -33.99
C ALA A 137 -29.64 -7.40 -33.82
N CYS A 138 -28.90 -6.39 -33.34
CA CYS A 138 -29.41 -5.01 -33.26
C CYS A 138 -28.38 -3.87 -33.37
N GLY A 139 -27.10 -4.18 -33.67
CA GLY A 139 -26.03 -3.19 -33.84
C GLY A 139 -25.58 -2.46 -32.57
N LYS A 140 -25.95 -2.96 -31.38
CA LYS A 140 -25.59 -2.34 -30.09
C LYS A 140 -24.25 -2.86 -29.57
N ARG A 141 -23.44 -1.95 -29.04
CA ARG A 141 -22.12 -2.23 -28.46
C ARG A 141 -22.10 -2.05 -26.94
N PHE A 142 -21.25 -2.84 -26.30
CA PHE A 142 -21.23 -3.09 -24.85
C PHE A 142 -19.77 -3.22 -24.36
N VAL A 143 -19.51 -2.84 -23.10
CA VAL A 143 -18.14 -2.75 -22.57
C VAL A 143 -17.63 -4.08 -22.00
N SER A 144 -18.52 -4.99 -21.59
CA SER A 144 -18.16 -6.29 -21.03
C SER A 144 -19.17 -7.38 -21.42
N GLU A 145 -18.72 -8.65 -21.38
CA GLU A 145 -19.57 -9.79 -21.75
C GLU A 145 -20.86 -9.85 -20.90
N TYR A 146 -20.75 -9.61 -19.59
CA TYR A 146 -21.89 -9.51 -18.68
C TYR A 146 -22.96 -8.52 -19.17
N THR A 147 -22.56 -7.35 -19.70
CA THR A 147 -23.51 -6.33 -20.16
C THR A 147 -24.22 -6.69 -21.47
N ILE A 148 -23.56 -7.40 -22.39
CA ILE A 148 -24.21 -7.92 -23.60
C ILE A 148 -25.08 -9.15 -23.27
N ASP A 149 -24.67 -10.01 -22.34
CA ASP A 149 -25.44 -11.18 -21.88
C ASP A 149 -26.76 -10.76 -21.21
N LEU A 150 -26.72 -9.74 -20.34
CA LEU A 150 -27.89 -9.12 -19.73
C LEU A 150 -28.81 -8.48 -20.78
N HIS A 151 -28.24 -7.90 -21.85
CA HIS A 151 -29.01 -7.39 -22.97
C HIS A 151 -29.68 -8.52 -23.79
N MET A 152 -29.00 -9.64 -24.06
CA MET A 152 -29.58 -10.79 -24.75
C MET A 152 -30.78 -11.36 -24.00
N THR A 153 -30.66 -11.54 -22.68
CA THR A 153 -31.75 -12.03 -21.83
C THR A 153 -32.93 -11.06 -21.76
N ASN A 154 -32.68 -9.74 -21.78
CA ASN A 154 -33.75 -8.73 -21.68
C ASN A 154 -34.39 -8.31 -23.02
N ARG A 155 -33.72 -8.51 -24.16
CA ARG A 155 -34.17 -7.96 -25.47
C ARG A 155 -34.25 -8.97 -26.60
N HIS A 156 -33.61 -10.14 -26.47
CA HIS A 156 -33.50 -11.13 -27.54
C HIS A 156 -34.02 -12.52 -27.13
N THR A 157 -35.03 -12.59 -26.25
CA THR A 157 -35.72 -13.84 -25.85
C THR A 157 -36.42 -14.57 -27.01
N ASN A 158 -36.57 -13.90 -28.16
CA ASN A 158 -37.00 -14.48 -29.42
C ASN A 158 -35.90 -15.27 -30.16
N LEU A 159 -34.62 -15.06 -29.81
CA LEU A 159 -33.46 -15.78 -30.38
C LEU A 159 -33.04 -17.00 -29.53
N ILE A 160 -33.82 -17.38 -28.53
CA ILE A 160 -33.63 -18.62 -27.76
C ILE A 160 -34.16 -19.79 -28.60
N SER A 161 -33.42 -20.90 -28.67
CA SER A 161 -33.87 -22.12 -29.35
C SER A 161 -35.18 -22.65 -28.73
N ARG A 162 -36.19 -22.97 -29.54
CA ARG A 162 -37.50 -23.50 -29.09
C ARG A 162 -37.86 -24.83 -29.77
N SER A 163 -36.86 -25.65 -30.07
CA SER A 163 -37.07 -27.02 -30.56
C SER A 163 -37.61 -27.93 -29.44
N PRO A 164 -38.35 -29.00 -29.78
CA PRO A 164 -38.83 -29.96 -28.77
C PRO A 164 -37.70 -30.71 -28.04
N ASN A 165 -36.50 -30.76 -28.65
CA ASN A 165 -35.32 -31.43 -28.11
C ASN A 165 -34.32 -30.42 -27.49
N VAL A 166 -34.75 -29.19 -27.18
CA VAL A 166 -33.85 -28.15 -26.70
C VAL A 166 -33.21 -28.53 -25.36
N THR A 167 -31.89 -28.34 -25.26
CA THR A 167 -31.05 -28.84 -24.18
C THR A 167 -30.24 -27.72 -23.53
N CYS A 168 -30.36 -27.57 -22.21
CA CYS A 168 -29.53 -26.65 -21.43
C CYS A 168 -28.15 -27.29 -21.18
N LEU A 169 -27.08 -26.73 -21.75
CA LEU A 169 -25.74 -27.31 -21.63
C LEU A 169 -25.17 -27.23 -20.20
N ALA A 170 -25.55 -26.21 -19.41
CA ALA A 170 -25.17 -26.10 -18.00
C ALA A 170 -25.56 -27.35 -17.16
N ASN A 171 -26.67 -28.02 -17.50
CA ASN A 171 -27.10 -29.25 -16.80
C ASN A 171 -26.07 -30.39 -16.89
N TYR A 172 -25.10 -30.31 -17.81
CA TYR A 172 -24.06 -31.32 -18.03
C TYR A 172 -22.70 -30.87 -17.45
N CYS A 173 -22.60 -29.72 -16.77
CA CYS A 173 -21.32 -29.19 -16.33
C CYS A 173 -20.57 -30.07 -15.32
N LEU A 174 -21.28 -30.83 -14.48
CA LEU A 174 -20.69 -31.85 -13.59
C LEU A 174 -20.11 -33.04 -14.36
N LEU A 175 -20.64 -33.37 -15.54
CA LEU A 175 -20.13 -34.43 -16.42
C LEU A 175 -18.99 -33.92 -17.33
N LEU A 176 -19.00 -32.62 -17.65
CA LEU A 176 -18.03 -31.94 -18.50
C LEU A 176 -16.91 -31.24 -17.71
N ARG A 177 -16.88 -31.36 -16.38
CA ARG A 177 -15.83 -30.78 -15.49
C ARG A 177 -15.70 -29.25 -15.60
N CYS A 178 -16.80 -28.53 -15.83
CA CYS A 178 -16.80 -27.08 -16.10
C CYS A 178 -16.02 -26.25 -15.06
N GLU A 179 -16.24 -26.53 -13.77
CA GLU A 179 -15.65 -25.81 -12.63
C GLU A 179 -14.11 -25.97 -12.57
N ILE A 180 -13.59 -27.11 -13.04
CA ILE A 180 -12.16 -27.46 -13.03
C ILE A 180 -11.44 -26.93 -14.28
N LEU A 181 -12.12 -26.96 -15.44
CA LEU A 181 -11.55 -26.54 -16.73
C LEU A 181 -11.69 -25.03 -17.01
N SER A 182 -12.43 -24.30 -16.17
CA SER A 182 -12.71 -22.86 -16.30
C SER A 182 -12.52 -22.12 -14.96
N PRO A 183 -11.26 -21.95 -14.50
CA PRO A 183 -10.96 -21.42 -13.17
C PRO A 183 -11.43 -19.97 -12.91
N ASP A 184 -11.84 -19.23 -13.94
CA ASP A 184 -12.51 -17.92 -13.79
C ASP A 184 -13.82 -17.97 -12.96
N LEU A 185 -14.33 -19.17 -12.67
CA LEU A 185 -15.50 -19.43 -11.81
C LEU A 185 -15.14 -20.00 -10.43
N ALA A 186 -13.88 -20.39 -10.18
CA ALA A 186 -13.50 -21.23 -9.04
C ALA A 186 -12.54 -20.51 -8.08
N PHE A 187 -12.98 -20.34 -6.82
CA PHE A 187 -12.10 -19.92 -5.73
C PHE A 187 -11.12 -21.06 -5.42
N GLY A 188 -9.82 -20.84 -5.64
CA GLY A 188 -8.79 -21.90 -5.66
C GLY A 188 -8.71 -22.78 -4.41
N ASP A 189 -9.06 -22.23 -3.24
CA ASP A 189 -9.05 -22.96 -1.97
C ASP A 189 -10.11 -24.09 -1.90
N GLN A 190 -11.23 -23.99 -2.62
CA GLN A 190 -12.29 -25.02 -2.56
C GLN A 190 -11.89 -26.32 -3.28
N ILE A 191 -11.24 -26.21 -4.44
CA ILE A 191 -10.82 -27.36 -5.27
C ILE A 191 -9.97 -28.37 -4.46
N TYR A 192 -9.13 -27.86 -3.54
CA TYR A 192 -8.33 -28.70 -2.65
C TYR A 192 -9.20 -29.55 -1.70
N TRP A 193 -10.20 -28.94 -1.06
CA TRP A 193 -11.07 -29.63 -0.10
C TRP A 193 -12.05 -30.58 -0.79
N ASP A 194 -12.61 -30.20 -1.93
CA ASP A 194 -13.54 -31.05 -2.69
C ASP A 194 -12.82 -32.29 -3.28
N SER A 195 -11.52 -32.16 -3.59
CA SER A 195 -10.64 -33.29 -3.91
C SER A 195 -10.31 -34.15 -2.68
N ALA A 196 -9.94 -33.54 -1.56
CA ALA A 196 -9.60 -34.25 -0.31
C ALA A 196 -10.80 -34.98 0.34
N LEU A 197 -12.03 -34.53 0.08
CA LEU A 197 -13.28 -35.10 0.60
C LEU A 197 -14.04 -35.94 -0.45
N CYS A 198 -13.37 -36.38 -1.52
CA CYS A 198 -14.01 -36.99 -2.68
C CYS A 198 -14.72 -38.34 -2.36
N GLU A 199 -16.03 -38.38 -2.55
CA GLU A 199 -16.85 -39.59 -2.41
C GLU A 199 -16.92 -40.39 -3.71
N ALA A 200 -16.19 -41.52 -3.77
CA ALA A 200 -16.11 -42.39 -4.96
C ALA A 200 -17.48 -42.93 -5.44
N ASP A 201 -18.47 -43.07 -4.55
CA ASP A 201 -19.82 -43.54 -4.92
C ASP A 201 -20.61 -42.49 -5.72
N LYS A 202 -20.47 -41.19 -5.39
CA LYS A 202 -21.06 -40.09 -6.18
C LYS A 202 -20.48 -40.05 -7.60
N PHE A 203 -19.16 -40.25 -7.72
CA PHE A 203 -18.51 -40.35 -9.04
C PHE A 203 -18.92 -41.60 -9.82
N ARG A 204 -19.23 -42.72 -9.14
CA ARG A 204 -19.80 -43.90 -9.81
C ARG A 204 -21.18 -43.61 -10.39
N GLU A 205 -22.02 -42.85 -9.68
CA GLU A 205 -23.33 -42.42 -10.21
C GLU A 205 -23.18 -41.46 -11.40
N LEU A 206 -22.37 -40.39 -11.28
CA LEU A 206 -22.09 -39.45 -12.37
C LEU A 206 -21.53 -40.17 -13.61
N ARG A 207 -20.69 -41.18 -13.43
CA ARG A 207 -20.18 -42.02 -14.54
C ARG A 207 -21.29 -42.83 -15.23
N VAL A 208 -22.27 -43.34 -14.49
CA VAL A 208 -23.45 -44.02 -15.07
C VAL A 208 -24.33 -43.02 -15.84
N GLN A 209 -24.54 -41.82 -15.29
CA GLN A 209 -25.26 -40.74 -15.98
C GLN A 209 -24.54 -40.33 -17.28
N CYS A 210 -23.21 -40.17 -17.25
CA CYS A 210 -22.39 -39.92 -18.44
C CYS A 210 -22.53 -41.03 -19.49
N LEU A 211 -22.42 -42.29 -19.10
CA LEU A 211 -22.58 -43.42 -20.03
C LEU A 211 -23.97 -43.49 -20.67
N SER A 212 -25.02 -43.07 -19.96
CA SER A 212 -26.38 -42.92 -20.52
C SER A 212 -26.45 -41.83 -21.59
N VAL A 213 -25.76 -40.69 -21.39
CA VAL A 213 -25.64 -39.64 -22.41
C VAL A 213 -24.83 -40.12 -23.62
N ILE A 214 -23.74 -40.86 -23.39
CA ILE A 214 -22.96 -41.48 -24.48
C ILE A 214 -23.82 -42.47 -25.28
N ASP A 215 -24.67 -43.27 -24.65
CA ASP A 215 -25.58 -44.19 -25.37
C ASP A 215 -26.66 -43.47 -26.19
N GLN A 216 -27.03 -42.23 -25.85
CA GLN A 216 -27.93 -41.38 -26.64
C GLN A 216 -27.22 -40.71 -27.84
N CYS A 217 -25.90 -40.49 -27.73
CA CYS A 217 -25.07 -39.85 -28.75
C CYS A 217 -24.34 -40.84 -29.68
N ALA A 218 -24.10 -42.07 -29.23
CA ALA A 218 -23.42 -43.14 -29.95
C ALA A 218 -24.14 -44.49 -29.67
N PRO A 219 -25.28 -44.76 -30.34
CA PRO A 219 -26.16 -45.89 -30.00
C PRO A 219 -25.49 -47.25 -30.19
N ARG A 220 -25.55 -48.10 -29.15
CA ARG A 220 -24.93 -49.45 -29.14
C ARG A 220 -25.44 -50.39 -30.25
N SER A 221 -26.60 -50.09 -30.82
CA SER A 221 -27.26 -50.88 -31.87
C SER A 221 -26.62 -50.73 -33.26
N ASP A 222 -25.88 -49.65 -33.51
CA ASP A 222 -25.23 -49.41 -34.80
C ASP A 222 -23.70 -49.60 -34.68
N PRO A 223 -23.10 -50.58 -35.38
CA PRO A 223 -21.65 -50.82 -35.31
C PRO A 223 -20.82 -49.63 -35.79
N LYS A 224 -21.38 -48.73 -36.61
CA LYS A 224 -20.70 -47.51 -37.08
C LYS A 224 -20.24 -46.60 -35.93
N TYR A 225 -20.96 -46.60 -34.81
CA TYR A 225 -20.67 -45.75 -33.65
C TYR A 225 -19.74 -46.39 -32.61
N GLN A 226 -19.35 -47.68 -32.73
CA GLN A 226 -18.61 -48.39 -31.69
C GLN A 226 -17.30 -47.71 -31.28
N ARG A 227 -16.44 -47.34 -32.26
CA ARG A 227 -15.17 -46.65 -31.99
C ARG A 227 -15.37 -45.25 -31.41
N LEU A 228 -16.34 -44.50 -31.94
CA LEU A 228 -16.68 -43.18 -31.41
C LEU A 228 -17.19 -43.28 -29.97
N ARG A 229 -17.97 -44.32 -29.64
CA ARG A 229 -18.45 -44.59 -28.28
C ARG A 229 -17.30 -44.84 -27.30
N GLU A 230 -16.25 -45.54 -27.72
CA GLU A 230 -15.04 -45.75 -26.94
C GLU A 230 -14.26 -44.44 -26.74
N TRP A 231 -14.04 -43.67 -27.81
CA TRP A 231 -13.36 -42.37 -27.74
C TRP A 231 -14.10 -41.37 -26.84
N LEU A 232 -15.43 -41.24 -26.97
CA LEU A 232 -16.25 -40.38 -26.12
C LEU A 232 -16.27 -40.83 -24.65
N LYS A 233 -16.32 -42.14 -24.40
CA LYS A 233 -16.20 -42.69 -23.06
C LYS A 233 -14.86 -42.29 -22.43
N THR A 234 -13.76 -42.40 -23.16
CA THR A 234 -12.42 -42.10 -22.62
C THR A 234 -12.13 -40.60 -22.52
N ALA A 235 -12.60 -39.78 -23.47
CA ALA A 235 -12.42 -38.33 -23.43
C ALA A 235 -13.28 -37.62 -22.37
N VAL A 236 -14.39 -38.22 -21.92
CA VAL A 236 -15.32 -37.59 -20.95
C VAL A 236 -15.56 -38.48 -19.74
N CYS A 237 -16.22 -39.63 -19.90
CA CYS A 237 -16.72 -40.42 -18.77
C CYS A 237 -15.62 -41.12 -17.96
N ASP A 238 -14.45 -41.40 -18.55
CA ASP A 238 -13.39 -42.09 -17.83
C ASP A 238 -12.71 -41.19 -16.77
N HIS A 239 -12.60 -39.88 -17.05
CA HIS A 239 -12.17 -38.84 -16.10
C HIS A 239 -13.14 -38.60 -14.92
N LEU A 240 -14.34 -39.19 -14.93
CA LEU A 240 -15.26 -39.13 -13.79
C LEU A 240 -14.83 -40.16 -12.72
N SER A 241 -13.78 -39.79 -11.98
CA SER A 241 -13.17 -40.55 -10.88
C SER A 241 -12.45 -39.59 -9.91
N CYS A 242 -12.31 -39.95 -8.63
CA CYS A 242 -11.65 -39.07 -7.64
C CYS A 242 -10.19 -38.74 -7.98
N GLU A 243 -9.51 -39.60 -8.75
CA GLU A 243 -8.12 -39.39 -9.16
C GLU A 243 -8.04 -38.39 -10.34
N GLN A 244 -8.89 -38.54 -11.35
CA GLN A 244 -8.76 -37.82 -12.63
C GLN A 244 -9.69 -36.61 -12.79
N TYR A 245 -10.73 -36.47 -11.95
CA TYR A 245 -11.70 -35.38 -12.06
C TYR A 245 -11.09 -34.00 -11.75
N TRP A 246 -9.99 -33.96 -11.02
CA TRP A 246 -9.30 -32.74 -10.59
C TRP A 246 -8.04 -32.41 -11.42
N GLU A 247 -7.63 -33.29 -12.35
CA GLU A 247 -6.45 -33.09 -13.20
C GLU A 247 -6.70 -31.99 -14.27
N VAL A 248 -6.08 -30.82 -14.11
CA VAL A 248 -6.16 -29.72 -15.10
C VAL A 248 -5.22 -30.02 -16.28
N PRO A 249 -5.66 -29.90 -17.55
CA PRO A 249 -4.79 -30.15 -18.70
C PRO A 249 -3.65 -29.13 -18.83
N ASP A 250 -2.42 -29.63 -18.85
CA ASP A 250 -1.16 -28.87 -18.71
C ASP A 250 -0.89 -27.83 -19.82
N HIS A 251 -1.60 -27.93 -20.95
CA HIS A 251 -1.35 -27.11 -22.16
C HIS A 251 -1.61 -25.60 -21.98
N ARG A 252 -2.18 -25.16 -20.86
CA ARG A 252 -2.32 -23.72 -20.53
C ARG A 252 -1.11 -23.13 -19.77
N LEU A 253 -0.09 -23.92 -19.46
CA LEU A 253 1.07 -23.51 -18.66
C LEU A 253 2.42 -23.43 -19.40
N GLU A 254 2.46 -23.56 -20.73
CA GLU A 254 3.67 -23.34 -21.56
C GLU A 254 4.10 -21.85 -21.63
N THR A 255 4.40 -21.27 -20.47
CA THR A 255 5.17 -20.02 -20.37
C THR A 255 6.59 -20.29 -20.85
N SER A 256 6.91 -19.82 -22.06
CA SER A 256 8.18 -20.10 -22.73
C SER A 256 9.39 -19.88 -21.81
N VAL A 257 10.36 -20.80 -21.81
CA VAL A 257 11.59 -20.72 -20.99
C VAL A 257 12.31 -19.37 -21.17
N TRP A 258 12.24 -18.77 -22.36
CA TRP A 258 12.77 -17.44 -22.67
C TRP A 258 12.15 -16.30 -21.85
N TYR A 259 10.88 -16.43 -21.43
CA TYR A 259 10.19 -15.46 -20.56
C TYR A 259 10.83 -15.45 -19.16
N HIS A 260 11.02 -16.63 -18.57
CA HIS A 260 11.67 -16.79 -17.26
C HIS A 260 13.12 -16.32 -17.28
N LEU A 261 13.87 -16.64 -18.33
CA LEU A 261 15.23 -16.13 -18.56
C LEU A 261 15.26 -14.60 -18.70
N GLY A 262 14.29 -14.01 -19.40
CA GLY A 262 14.15 -12.55 -19.55
C GLY A 262 13.87 -11.85 -18.21
N ILE A 263 13.00 -12.40 -17.38
CA ILE A 263 12.72 -11.89 -16.03
C ILE A 263 13.98 -11.97 -15.15
N ALA A 264 14.68 -13.11 -15.15
CA ALA A 264 15.91 -13.29 -14.38
C ALA A 264 17.01 -12.27 -14.79
N PHE A 265 17.14 -11.99 -16.09
CA PHE A 265 18.07 -10.98 -16.60
C PHE A 265 17.68 -9.56 -16.14
N LEU A 266 16.40 -9.19 -16.23
CA LEU A 266 15.92 -7.87 -15.76
C LEU A 266 16.15 -7.66 -14.26
N ILE A 267 15.91 -8.69 -13.43
CA ILE A 267 16.19 -8.66 -11.99
C ILE A 267 17.69 -8.47 -11.74
N LEU A 268 18.56 -9.21 -12.43
CA LEU A 268 20.01 -9.08 -12.30
C LEU A 268 20.51 -7.67 -12.66
N CYS A 269 20.03 -7.11 -13.78
CA CYS A 269 20.36 -5.74 -14.18
C CYS A 269 19.86 -4.70 -13.16
N GLY A 270 18.64 -4.86 -12.63
CA GLY A 270 18.09 -3.99 -11.60
C GLY A 270 18.93 -4.00 -10.31
N LEU A 271 19.36 -5.18 -9.85
CA LEU A 271 20.24 -5.31 -8.69
C LEU A 271 21.61 -4.67 -8.92
N LEU A 272 22.22 -4.85 -10.09
CA LEU A 272 23.51 -4.23 -10.42
C LEU A 272 23.44 -2.69 -10.43
N ILE A 273 22.36 -2.12 -11.00
CA ILE A 273 22.12 -0.67 -10.99
C ILE A 273 21.91 -0.16 -9.56
N TYR A 274 21.14 -0.89 -8.75
CA TYR A 274 20.87 -0.55 -7.35
C TYR A 274 22.15 -0.54 -6.49
N TYR A 275 22.96 -1.60 -6.55
CA TYR A 275 24.22 -1.66 -5.82
C TYR A 275 25.25 -0.65 -6.34
N GLY A 276 25.30 -0.37 -7.64
CA GLY A 276 26.12 0.71 -8.21
C GLY A 276 25.72 2.10 -7.69
N ALA A 277 24.42 2.38 -7.61
CA ALA A 277 23.90 3.63 -7.06
C ALA A 277 24.21 3.78 -5.55
N ILE A 278 24.15 2.68 -4.79
CA ILE A 278 24.59 2.65 -3.38
C ILE A 278 26.10 2.92 -3.28
N PHE A 279 26.92 2.25 -4.08
CA PHE A 279 28.38 2.40 -4.06
C PHE A 279 28.81 3.86 -4.32
N VAL A 280 28.29 4.48 -5.38
CA VAL A 280 28.56 5.89 -5.71
C VAL A 280 28.05 6.83 -4.62
N ARG A 281 26.91 6.54 -3.98
CA ARG A 281 26.41 7.33 -2.83
C ARG A 281 27.29 7.17 -1.59
N PHE A 282 27.86 5.99 -1.37
CA PHE A 282 28.72 5.66 -0.23
C PHE A 282 30.09 6.35 -0.33
N GLU A 283 30.71 6.32 -1.51
CA GLU A 283 31.98 6.98 -1.80
C GLU A 283 31.92 8.50 -1.55
N ASN A 284 30.84 9.16 -2.01
CA ASN A 284 30.61 10.59 -1.78
C ASN A 284 30.30 10.95 -0.31
N TYR A 285 29.75 10.02 0.47
CA TYR A 285 29.44 10.26 1.89
C TYR A 285 30.64 10.01 2.81
N MET A 286 31.55 9.11 2.41
CA MET A 286 32.66 8.66 3.23
C MET A 286 33.70 9.75 3.53
N GLN A 287 34.01 10.66 2.60
CA GLN A 287 35.04 11.69 2.85
C GLN A 287 34.73 12.59 4.06
N LEU A 288 33.46 12.94 4.29
CA LEU A 288 33.09 13.78 5.43
C LEU A 288 33.12 13.00 6.76
N VAL A 289 32.76 11.72 6.75
CA VAL A 289 32.66 10.88 7.97
C VAL A 289 34.02 10.31 8.39
N LEU A 290 34.86 9.92 7.43
CA LEU A 290 36.21 9.37 7.66
C LEU A 290 37.22 10.41 8.16
N SER A 291 36.94 11.71 8.00
CA SER A 291 37.74 12.81 8.56
C SER A 291 38.09 12.63 10.04
N GLY A 292 37.21 11.99 10.82
CA GLY A 292 37.43 11.66 12.23
C GLY A 292 37.35 12.84 13.20
N ASP A 293 37.50 14.09 12.74
CA ASP A 293 37.52 15.33 13.55
C ASP A 293 36.37 15.41 14.57
N TRP A 294 35.17 14.96 14.18
CA TRP A 294 33.98 14.94 15.03
C TRP A 294 34.12 14.06 16.27
N LYS A 295 35.02 13.06 16.26
CA LYS A 295 35.34 12.22 17.42
C LYS A 295 36.17 12.97 18.46
N GLU A 296 37.07 13.86 18.07
CA GLU A 296 37.91 14.62 19.01
C GLU A 296 37.34 15.98 19.44
N ALA A 297 36.37 16.53 18.68
CA ALA A 297 35.78 17.85 18.95
C ALA A 297 35.16 18.02 20.36
N HIS A 298 34.87 16.93 21.08
CA HIS A 298 34.38 16.95 22.46
C HIS A 298 35.47 16.80 23.54
N LEU A 299 36.69 16.41 23.16
CA LEU A 299 37.81 16.18 24.08
C LEU A 299 38.63 17.46 24.34
N ARG A 300 38.72 18.35 23.34
CA ARG A 300 39.52 19.58 23.41
C ARG A 300 38.80 20.68 24.22
N ARG A 301 38.86 20.57 25.54
CA ARG A 301 38.53 21.67 26.47
C ARG A 301 39.65 22.72 26.48
N SER A 302 39.76 23.49 25.39
CA SER A 302 40.31 24.84 25.47
C SER A 302 39.54 25.61 26.56
N ALA A 303 40.23 26.43 27.35
CA ALA A 303 39.54 27.37 28.23
C ALA A 303 38.62 28.26 27.36
N PRO A 304 37.34 28.48 27.73
CA PRO A 304 36.44 29.30 26.94
C PRO A 304 36.99 30.73 26.86
N PRO A 305 36.92 31.41 25.70
CA PRO A 305 37.44 32.76 25.55
C PRO A 305 36.73 33.72 26.53
N PRO A 306 37.46 34.65 27.19
CA PRO A 306 36.94 35.37 28.36
C PRO A 306 35.81 36.36 28.04
N ASP A 307 35.67 36.76 26.77
CA ASP A 307 34.61 37.64 26.27
C ASP A 307 33.31 36.90 25.91
N LEU A 308 33.32 35.56 25.91
CA LEU A 308 32.20 34.69 25.49
C LEU A 308 30.87 35.03 26.15
N LEU A 309 30.89 35.35 27.46
CA LEU A 309 29.70 35.78 28.19
C LEU A 309 29.21 37.17 27.74
N ALA A 310 30.13 38.13 27.57
CA ALA A 310 29.77 39.48 27.15
C ALA A 310 29.19 39.48 25.73
N TYR A 311 29.78 38.70 24.82
CA TYR A 311 29.32 38.49 23.45
C TYR A 311 27.88 37.94 23.40
N TRP A 312 27.62 36.79 24.04
CA TRP A 312 26.29 36.18 24.00
C TRP A 312 25.24 36.96 24.79
N LYS A 313 25.61 37.62 25.90
CA LYS A 313 24.73 38.56 26.61
C LYS A 313 24.35 39.75 25.73
N GLY A 314 25.31 40.28 24.96
CA GLY A 314 25.09 41.37 24.00
C GLY A 314 24.10 41.01 22.89
N ILE A 315 24.10 39.75 22.44
CA ILE A 315 23.13 39.23 21.45
C ILE A 315 21.75 38.99 22.10
N PHE A 316 21.69 38.28 23.23
CA PHE A 316 20.41 37.93 23.85
C PHE A 316 19.66 39.10 24.50
N SER A 317 20.34 40.21 24.77
CA SER A 317 19.71 41.44 25.30
C SER A 317 19.10 42.33 24.21
N GLN A 318 19.23 41.98 22.92
CA GLN A 318 18.68 42.81 21.83
C GLN A 318 17.15 42.77 21.81
N PRO A 319 16.48 43.90 21.46
CA PRO A 319 15.04 43.90 21.25
C PRO A 319 14.68 42.98 20.09
N ARG A 320 13.52 42.32 20.18
CA ARG A 320 13.01 41.41 19.15
C ARG A 320 13.02 42.07 17.76
N HIS A 321 13.76 41.50 16.81
CA HIS A 321 13.62 41.87 15.41
C HIS A 321 12.25 41.38 14.92
N LEU A 322 11.45 42.27 14.33
CA LEU A 322 10.17 41.86 13.73
C LEU A 322 10.43 41.17 12.38
N ASP A 323 9.71 40.09 12.11
CA ASP A 323 9.75 39.42 10.81
C ASP A 323 8.91 40.25 9.81
N PRO A 324 9.49 40.77 8.71
CA PRO A 324 8.75 41.56 7.73
C PRO A 324 7.87 40.72 6.80
N ARG A 325 7.94 39.38 6.87
CA ARG A 325 7.14 38.48 6.01
C ARG A 325 5.65 38.57 6.37
N PRO A 326 4.74 38.57 5.38
CA PRO A 326 3.32 38.71 5.63
C PRO A 326 2.76 37.52 6.42
N VAL A 327 2.25 37.79 7.61
CA VAL A 327 1.51 36.81 8.42
C VAL A 327 0.18 36.49 7.71
N GLN A 328 0.10 35.30 7.12
CA GLN A 328 -1.02 34.87 6.26
C GLN A 328 -2.36 34.71 7.02
N ARG A 329 -3.47 34.78 6.27
CA ARG A 329 -4.86 34.86 6.79
C ARG A 329 -5.85 33.89 6.10
N PRO A 330 -6.07 32.70 6.68
CA PRO A 330 -7.17 31.80 6.34
C PRO A 330 -8.21 31.75 7.47
N SER A 331 -8.79 30.57 7.73
CA SER A 331 -10.25 30.47 7.84
C SER A 331 -10.84 30.09 9.21
N ALA A 332 -10.09 29.45 10.13
CA ALA A 332 -10.67 28.94 11.39
C ALA A 332 -9.69 28.98 12.58
N VAL A 333 -10.23 29.16 13.79
CA VAL A 333 -9.48 29.15 15.06
C VAL A 333 -9.58 27.77 15.70
N HIS A 334 -8.47 27.03 15.74
CA HIS A 334 -8.43 25.66 16.26
C HIS A 334 -8.12 25.62 17.77
N TRP A 335 -9.15 25.86 18.59
CA TRP A 335 -9.09 25.73 20.05
C TRP A 335 -8.70 24.33 20.54
N SER A 336 -8.82 23.31 19.70
CA SER A 336 -8.48 21.90 20.00
C SER A 336 -7.03 21.67 20.44
N VAL A 337 -6.10 22.60 20.13
CA VAL A 337 -4.73 22.57 20.68
C VAL A 337 -4.72 22.67 22.21
N LEU A 338 -5.66 23.44 22.79
CA LEU A 338 -5.77 23.74 24.21
C LEU A 338 -6.76 22.83 24.95
N ASN A 339 -7.30 21.80 24.29
CA ASN A 339 -8.06 20.74 24.95
C ASN A 339 -7.25 20.11 26.11
N PRO A 340 -7.89 19.49 27.11
CA PRO A 340 -7.16 18.75 28.14
C PRO A 340 -6.16 17.75 27.54
N ILE A 341 -4.93 17.72 28.07
CA ILE A 341 -3.90 16.72 27.76
C ILE A 341 -4.32 15.39 28.37
N LEU A 342 -4.43 14.37 27.52
CA LEU A 342 -4.87 13.04 27.92
C LEU A 342 -3.69 12.15 28.29
N VAL A 343 -3.92 11.19 29.20
CA VAL A 343 -2.92 10.21 29.67
C VAL A 343 -2.29 9.42 28.51
N ARG A 344 -3.05 9.17 27.43
CA ARG A 344 -2.54 8.57 26.19
C ARG A 344 -1.50 9.45 25.47
N GLU A 345 -1.73 10.76 25.40
CA GLU A 345 -0.80 11.69 24.75
C GLU A 345 0.51 11.84 25.53
N VAL A 346 0.42 11.88 26.87
CA VAL A 346 1.59 11.80 27.76
C VAL A 346 2.38 10.52 27.50
N SER A 347 1.69 9.38 27.46
CA SER A 347 2.31 8.06 27.25
C SER A 347 2.99 7.94 25.89
N GLU A 348 2.33 8.40 24.82
CA GLU A 348 2.90 8.40 23.47
C GLU A 348 4.07 9.38 23.32
N ALA A 349 3.96 10.58 23.90
CA ALA A 349 5.02 11.57 23.84
C ALA A 349 6.27 11.12 24.62
N LEU A 350 6.11 10.51 25.80
CA LEU A 350 7.22 9.94 26.58
C LEU A 350 7.96 8.82 25.84
N ARG A 351 7.25 7.88 25.20
CA ARG A 351 7.87 6.83 24.34
C ARG A 351 8.74 7.42 23.23
N GLN A 352 8.40 8.61 22.75
CA GLN A 352 9.12 9.34 21.70
C GLN A 352 10.15 10.35 22.24
N MET A 353 10.46 10.37 23.53
CA MET A 353 11.51 11.23 24.11
C MET A 353 12.82 10.47 24.24
N ILE A 354 13.80 10.87 23.42
CA ILE A 354 15.18 10.39 23.51
C ILE A 354 15.78 10.85 24.86
N PRO A 355 16.55 10.01 25.58
CA PRO A 355 17.32 10.44 26.74
C PRO A 355 18.23 11.63 26.38
N THR A 356 17.96 12.77 27.00
CA THR A 356 18.67 14.03 26.77
C THR A 356 19.09 14.63 28.11
N ALA A 357 20.09 15.52 28.12
CA ALA A 357 20.56 16.17 29.33
C ALA A 357 19.39 16.85 30.08
N PRO A 358 19.30 16.71 31.42
CA PRO A 358 18.21 17.29 32.21
C PRO A 358 18.31 18.81 32.29
N GLY A 359 17.25 19.46 32.76
CA GLY A 359 17.26 20.90 33.07
C GLY A 359 17.92 21.19 34.43
N LEU A 360 17.76 22.43 34.91
CA LEU A 360 18.18 22.86 36.25
C LEU A 360 17.42 22.11 37.38
N ASP A 361 16.24 21.57 37.05
CA ASP A 361 15.42 20.67 37.87
C ASP A 361 16.03 19.27 38.03
N ARG A 362 17.08 18.93 37.26
CA ARG A 362 17.80 17.64 37.24
C ARG A 362 16.96 16.40 36.85
N LEU A 363 15.64 16.54 36.71
CA LEU A 363 14.73 15.50 36.21
C LEU A 363 15.10 15.05 34.79
N THR A 364 15.14 13.73 34.60
CA THR A 364 15.43 13.05 33.33
C THR A 364 14.17 12.38 32.76
N VAL A 365 14.25 11.92 31.51
CA VAL A 365 13.18 11.12 30.88
C VAL A 365 12.92 9.81 31.65
N ARG A 366 13.93 9.25 32.35
CA ARG A 366 13.76 8.01 33.13
C ARG A 366 12.87 8.22 34.34
N ASP A 367 13.01 9.36 35.01
CA ASP A 367 12.23 9.69 36.21
C ASP A 367 10.75 9.91 35.84
N LEU A 368 10.49 10.63 34.74
CA LEU A 368 9.13 10.78 34.20
C LEU A 368 8.52 9.46 33.70
N LEU A 369 9.31 8.45 33.35
CA LEU A 369 8.81 7.10 33.01
C LEU A 369 8.48 6.25 34.25
N GLN A 370 8.99 6.62 35.43
CA GLN A 370 8.64 6.00 36.71
C GLN A 370 7.41 6.63 37.36
N MET A 371 7.23 7.95 37.21
CA MET A 371 6.06 8.69 37.71
C MET A 371 4.73 8.23 37.08
N ASP A 372 3.61 8.38 37.81
CA ASP A 372 2.29 8.11 37.23
C ASP A 372 1.94 9.08 36.09
N ARG A 373 1.29 8.51 35.06
CA ARG A 373 0.95 9.21 33.81
C ARG A 373 -0.31 10.06 33.96
N GLY A 374 -1.20 9.72 34.90
CA GLY A 374 -2.31 10.57 35.35
C GLY A 374 -1.80 11.82 36.07
N CYS A 375 -0.91 11.65 37.06
CA CYS A 375 -0.26 12.75 37.77
C CYS A 375 0.51 13.70 36.82
N ILE A 376 1.26 13.15 35.84
CA ILE A 376 1.89 13.99 34.80
C ILE A 376 0.84 14.73 33.97
N ALA A 377 -0.23 14.06 33.52
CA ALA A 377 -1.29 14.72 32.75
C ALA A 377 -1.98 15.84 33.55
N GLN A 378 -2.24 15.65 34.85
CA GLN A 378 -2.77 16.68 35.73
C GLN A 378 -1.83 17.89 35.85
N LEU A 379 -0.53 17.66 36.07
CA LEU A 379 0.48 18.73 36.12
C LEU A 379 0.55 19.51 34.80
N LEU A 380 0.56 18.82 33.66
CA LEU A 380 0.58 19.47 32.35
C LEU A 380 -0.71 20.26 32.06
N ASN A 381 -1.86 19.76 32.50
CA ASN A 381 -3.13 20.49 32.39
C ASN A 381 -3.17 21.73 33.29
N ALA A 382 -2.64 21.67 34.51
CA ALA A 382 -2.49 22.84 35.38
C ALA A 382 -1.61 23.92 34.72
N LEU A 383 -0.49 23.51 34.09
CA LEU A 383 0.38 24.43 33.34
C LEU A 383 -0.30 25.05 32.11
N LEU A 384 -1.22 24.33 31.43
CA LEU A 384 -2.05 24.90 30.37
C LEU A 384 -3.06 25.92 30.90
N VAL A 385 -3.79 25.59 31.98
CA VAL A 385 -4.82 26.47 32.57
C VAL A 385 -4.22 27.74 33.16
N LEU A 386 -3.03 27.66 33.77
CA LEU A 386 -2.30 28.83 34.28
C LEU A 386 -1.80 29.78 33.18
N GLY A 387 -1.80 29.34 31.91
CA GLY A 387 -1.42 30.16 30.77
C GLY A 387 0.04 30.62 30.74
N ASN A 388 0.88 30.22 31.71
CA ASN A 388 2.32 30.40 31.72
C ASN A 388 2.96 29.31 32.60
N PRO A 389 4.10 28.71 32.21
CA PRO A 389 4.89 27.86 33.10
C PRO A 389 5.46 28.68 34.27
N THR A 390 5.72 28.01 35.40
CA THR A 390 6.31 28.66 36.59
C THR A 390 7.70 29.22 36.28
N GLN A 391 8.16 30.21 37.04
CA GLN A 391 9.49 30.82 36.84
C GLN A 391 10.60 29.75 36.84
N HIS A 392 10.53 28.77 37.75
CA HIS A 392 11.51 27.68 37.83
C HIS A 392 11.52 26.75 36.61
N LEU A 393 10.34 26.36 36.10
CA LEU A 393 10.25 25.55 34.87
C LEU A 393 10.68 26.33 33.62
N SER A 394 10.57 27.66 33.67
CA SER A 394 10.94 28.60 32.59
C SER A 394 12.42 28.96 32.57
N MET A 395 13.21 28.53 33.56
CA MET A 395 14.67 28.70 33.53
C MET A 395 15.32 27.64 32.65
N ALA A 396 16.24 28.08 31.79
CA ALA A 396 17.09 27.20 31.01
C ALA A 396 18.55 27.32 31.48
N ARG A 397 19.26 26.19 31.55
CA ARG A 397 20.73 26.18 31.60
C ARG A 397 21.25 26.44 30.18
N ILE A 398 22.17 27.37 30.00
CA ILE A 398 22.79 27.60 28.69
C ILE A 398 24.10 26.81 28.61
N THR A 399 24.14 25.80 27.74
CA THR A 399 25.36 25.04 27.43
C THR A 399 25.95 25.54 26.13
N LEU A 400 27.23 25.89 26.11
CA LEU A 400 27.95 26.37 24.92
C LEU A 400 28.71 25.21 24.26
N VAL A 401 28.34 24.87 23.02
CA VAL A 401 28.92 23.74 22.27
C VAL A 401 29.74 24.26 21.09
N PRO A 402 31.00 23.83 20.88
CA PRO A 402 31.82 24.32 19.77
C PRO A 402 31.27 23.88 18.40
N LYS A 403 31.37 24.77 17.41
CA LYS A 403 30.99 24.53 16.00
C LYS A 403 32.05 23.75 15.22
N CYS A 404 33.30 23.81 15.67
CA CYS A 404 34.48 23.27 15.00
C CYS A 404 35.53 22.86 16.05
N SER A 405 36.46 21.99 15.65
CA SER A 405 37.50 21.42 16.52
C SER A 405 38.44 22.47 17.14
N ASN A 406 38.64 23.60 16.48
CA ASN A 406 39.48 24.73 16.93
C ASN A 406 38.63 26.01 17.15
N ALA A 407 37.65 25.95 18.04
CA ALA A 407 36.75 27.06 18.35
C ALA A 407 37.45 28.19 19.16
N THR A 408 38.15 29.10 18.47
CA THR A 408 38.93 30.19 19.09
C THR A 408 38.10 31.42 19.50
N GLY A 409 37.15 31.87 18.68
CA GLY A 409 36.33 33.06 18.94
C GLY A 409 34.95 32.75 19.55
N PRO A 410 34.29 33.69 20.23
CA PRO A 410 33.04 33.44 20.94
C PRO A 410 31.85 33.08 20.02
N GLY A 411 31.88 33.58 18.78
CA GLY A 411 30.95 33.21 17.70
C GLY A 411 31.13 31.78 17.19
N ASN A 412 32.22 31.08 17.55
CA ASN A 412 32.46 29.68 17.15
C ASN A 412 31.77 28.67 18.08
N TYR A 413 30.92 29.14 19.01
CA TYR A 413 30.09 28.31 19.87
C TYR A 413 28.60 28.43 19.50
N HIS A 414 27.82 27.39 19.74
CA HIS A 414 26.36 27.41 19.75
C HIS A 414 25.85 27.41 21.20
N PRO A 415 25.09 28.41 21.63
CA PRO A 415 24.34 28.36 22.88
C PRO A 415 23.12 27.44 22.72
N ILE A 416 23.06 26.39 23.53
CA ILE A 416 21.92 25.47 23.61
C ILE A 416 21.20 25.71 24.94
N ALA A 417 19.93 26.09 24.87
CA ALA A 417 19.07 26.30 26.04
C ALA A 417 18.45 24.97 26.49
N VAL A 418 18.85 24.50 27.67
CA VAL A 418 18.49 23.20 28.26
C VAL A 418 17.44 23.42 29.35
N THR A 419 16.16 23.30 28.98
CA THR A 419 14.97 23.50 29.85
C THR A 419 14.57 22.23 30.61
N SER A 420 13.65 22.34 31.58
CA SER A 420 13.04 21.17 32.26
C SER A 420 12.51 20.11 31.28
N ILE A 421 12.71 18.81 31.60
CA ILE A 421 12.16 17.70 30.81
C ILE A 421 10.62 17.71 30.82
N VAL A 422 9.99 18.19 31.90
CA VAL A 422 8.52 18.37 31.97
C VAL A 422 8.05 19.41 30.96
N LEU A 423 8.78 20.52 30.81
CA LEU A 423 8.47 21.55 29.81
C LEU A 423 8.72 21.05 28.38
N ARG A 424 9.77 20.26 28.15
CA ARG A 424 10.02 19.61 26.85
C ARG A 424 8.91 18.61 26.48
N LEU A 425 8.37 17.87 27.45
CA LEU A 425 7.21 16.99 27.24
C LEU A 425 5.96 17.78 26.84
N LEU A 426 5.66 18.87 27.56
CA LEU A 426 4.55 19.78 27.22
C LEU A 426 4.70 20.32 25.79
N HIS A 427 5.86 20.86 25.45
CA HIS A 427 6.16 21.37 24.12
C HIS A 427 6.07 20.28 23.04
N LYS A 428 6.44 19.03 23.34
CA LYS A 428 6.33 17.91 22.39
C LYS A 428 4.88 17.53 22.09
N ILE A 429 4.01 17.54 23.11
CA ILE A 429 2.56 17.30 22.94
C ILE A 429 1.93 18.45 22.15
N LEU A 430 2.19 19.70 22.54
CA LEU A 430 1.67 20.88 21.84
C LEU A 430 2.18 20.98 20.39
N ALA A 431 3.45 20.69 20.13
CA ALA A 431 4.00 20.67 18.78
C ALA A 431 3.38 19.57 17.90
N ARG A 432 2.99 18.43 18.46
CA ARG A 432 2.25 17.38 17.74
C ARG A 432 0.82 17.82 17.43
N ARG A 433 0.12 18.43 18.39
CA ARG A 433 -1.22 19.01 18.19
C ARG A 433 -1.21 20.11 17.12
N TRP A 434 -0.26 21.05 17.21
CA TRP A 434 -0.04 22.07 16.19
C TRP A 434 0.28 21.45 14.82
N ARG A 435 1.19 20.48 14.72
CA ARG A 435 1.56 19.86 13.42
C ARG A 435 0.37 19.22 12.70
N ASN A 436 -0.62 18.70 13.43
CA ASN A 436 -1.82 18.08 12.85
C ASN A 436 -2.86 19.11 12.34
N LEU A 437 -2.67 20.39 12.66
CA LEU A 437 -3.56 21.50 12.30
C LEU A 437 -2.85 22.55 11.42
N LEU A 438 -1.52 22.57 11.49
CA LEU A 438 -0.63 23.36 10.67
C LEU A 438 -0.20 22.59 9.41
N THR A 439 0.42 23.34 8.52
CA THR A 439 0.00 23.34 7.12
C THR A 439 1.07 24.11 6.40
N PHE A 440 2.14 23.40 6.05
CA PHE A 440 3.42 23.98 5.71
C PHE A 440 3.52 24.25 4.21
N SER A 441 4.37 25.21 3.82
CA SER A 441 4.71 25.40 2.40
C SER A 441 5.35 24.12 1.85
N PRO A 442 5.10 23.73 0.58
CA PRO A 442 5.81 22.60 -0.06
C PRO A 442 7.34 22.72 0.02
N TRP A 443 7.86 23.96 0.01
CA TRP A 443 9.29 24.27 0.13
C TRP A 443 9.82 24.28 1.57
N GLN A 444 8.96 24.12 2.58
CA GLN A 444 9.38 23.97 3.97
C GLN A 444 9.83 22.52 4.22
N MET A 445 11.12 22.29 3.98
CA MET A 445 11.76 20.99 4.21
C MET A 445 12.29 20.86 5.65
N ALA A 446 12.69 21.98 6.28
CA ALA A 446 13.23 22.01 7.63
C ALA A 446 12.16 21.86 8.74
N PHE A 447 12.56 21.24 9.85
CA PHE A 447 11.75 21.01 11.08
C PHE A 447 10.46 20.18 10.90
N LEU A 448 10.31 19.49 9.77
CA LEU A 448 9.27 18.48 9.55
C LEU A 448 9.79 17.06 9.82
N GLN A 449 8.89 16.08 9.90
CA GLN A 449 9.22 14.68 10.17
C GLN A 449 9.58 13.93 8.87
N ARG A 450 10.63 14.40 8.20
CA ARG A 450 11.19 13.87 6.93
C ARG A 450 12.68 14.21 6.81
N ASP A 451 13.41 13.57 5.90
CA ASP A 451 14.80 13.96 5.58
C ASP A 451 14.83 15.15 4.61
N GLY A 452 14.42 16.30 5.15
CA GLY A 452 14.44 17.56 4.41
C GLY A 452 15.84 17.98 3.92
N CYS A 453 16.91 17.46 4.53
CA CYS A 453 18.28 17.76 4.11
C CYS A 453 18.66 16.98 2.84
N SER A 454 18.36 15.68 2.77
CA SER A 454 18.51 14.92 1.52
C SER A 454 17.54 15.40 0.44
N GLU A 455 16.28 15.68 0.77
CA GLU A 455 15.28 16.20 -0.18
C GLU A 455 15.75 17.52 -0.84
N VAL A 456 16.15 18.53 -0.04
CA VAL A 456 16.69 19.80 -0.58
C VAL A 456 17.95 19.57 -1.40
N SER A 457 18.87 18.72 -0.93
CA SER A 457 20.13 18.46 -1.64
C SER A 457 19.88 17.80 -3.01
N SER A 458 18.97 16.83 -3.09
CA SER A 458 18.60 16.19 -4.35
C SER A 458 17.88 17.14 -5.31
N VAL A 459 16.97 18.00 -4.82
CA VAL A 459 16.30 19.03 -5.65
C VAL A 459 17.33 20.03 -6.20
N LEU A 460 18.22 20.57 -5.36
CA LEU A 460 19.26 21.51 -5.79
C LEU A 460 20.24 20.88 -6.80
N GLN A 461 20.61 19.60 -6.61
CA GLN A 461 21.46 18.88 -7.57
C GLN A 461 20.74 18.64 -8.90
N PHE A 462 19.44 18.31 -8.89
CA PHE A 462 18.66 18.10 -10.11
C PHE A 462 18.50 19.42 -10.89
N SER A 463 18.04 20.48 -10.23
CA SER A 463 17.93 21.82 -10.84
C SER A 463 19.28 22.33 -11.33
N GLY A 464 20.36 22.13 -10.57
CA GLY A 464 21.72 22.52 -10.97
C GLY A 464 22.24 21.77 -12.20
N ARG A 465 21.87 20.50 -12.39
CA ARG A 465 22.14 19.74 -13.62
C ARG A 465 21.32 20.26 -14.80
N PHE A 466 20.02 20.52 -14.59
CA PHE A 466 19.12 21.04 -15.64
C PHE A 466 19.52 22.43 -16.13
N ILE A 467 19.97 23.31 -15.23
CA ILE A 467 20.50 24.63 -15.58
C ILE A 467 21.80 24.49 -16.39
N LYS A 468 22.71 23.57 -16.01
CA LYS A 468 23.93 23.31 -16.77
C LYS A 468 23.68 22.78 -18.18
N THR A 469 22.69 21.92 -18.40
CA THR A 469 22.32 21.49 -19.76
C THR A 469 21.62 22.59 -20.56
N ALA A 470 20.76 23.40 -19.94
CA ALA A 470 20.10 24.52 -20.61
C ALA A 470 21.09 25.60 -21.11
N TYR A 471 22.17 25.86 -20.37
CA TYR A 471 23.25 26.78 -20.78
C TYR A 471 24.27 26.17 -21.77
N LEU A 472 24.18 24.88 -22.08
CA LEU A 472 25.06 24.18 -23.04
C LEU A 472 24.39 23.88 -24.39
N TRP A 473 23.12 24.26 -24.60
CA TRP A 473 22.46 24.12 -25.89
C TRP A 473 22.91 25.23 -26.85
N PRO A 474 23.49 24.93 -28.04
CA PRO A 474 23.83 25.96 -29.01
C PRO A 474 22.57 26.66 -29.53
N ARG A 475 22.58 28.00 -29.56
CA ARG A 475 21.62 28.74 -30.39
C ARG A 475 22.02 28.56 -31.85
N SER A 476 21.38 27.60 -32.53
CA SER A 476 21.48 27.44 -33.97
C SER A 476 20.81 28.63 -34.67
N SER A 477 21.63 29.44 -35.34
CA SER A 477 21.23 30.40 -36.38
C SER A 477 21.47 29.79 -37.75
#